data_AF-A0A962C2B9-F1
#
_entry.id   AF-A0A962C2B9-F1
#
_cell.length_a   1.000
_cell.length_b   1.000
_cell.length_c   1.000
_cell.angle_alpha   90.00
_cell.angle_beta   90.00
_cell.angle_gamma   90.00
#
_symmetry.space_group_name_H-M   'P 1'
#
loop_
_entity.id
_entity.type
_entity.pdbx_description
1 polymer ?
#
loop_
_entity_poly.entity_id
_entity_poly.type
_entity_poly.pdbx_seq_one_letter_code
_entity_poly.pdbx_strand_id
1 'polypeptide(L)'
;MTPAELPRWHENEYVVAFLYHPAARTGLQTTTGLGQGKFVKVNDHISNQFGNAGLFAGVQARPGTLTASEQALLNSKGPVEVEAFMSLLRHVVKDQLIQNGGLK
;
A
#
# COMPACT_ATOMS: atom_id res chain seq x y z
N MET A 1 14.71 11.59 10.20
CA MET A 1 13.28 11.78 10.42
C MET A 1 13.00 13.25 10.58
N THR A 2 12.29 13.84 9.62
CA THR A 2 11.73 15.18 9.77
C THR A 2 10.24 15.07 10.11
N PRO A 3 9.63 16.06 10.79
CA PRO A 3 8.19 16.05 11.06
C PRO A 3 7.32 15.90 9.81
N ALA A 4 7.81 16.33 8.65
CA ALA A 4 7.10 16.22 7.37
C ALA A 4 6.96 14.77 6.86
N GLU A 5 7.82 13.85 7.31
CA GLU A 5 7.79 12.44 6.91
C GLU A 5 6.77 11.64 7.72
N LEU A 6 6.37 12.13 8.89
CA LEU A 6 5.38 11.48 9.74
C LEU A 6 3.99 11.52 9.08
N PRO A 7 3.21 10.43 9.18
CA PRO A 7 1.84 10.41 8.66
C PRO A 7 0.99 11.45 9.40
N ARG A 8 0.32 12.32 8.65
CA ARG A 8 -0.72 13.21 9.17
C ARG A 8 -2.05 12.49 9.25
N TRP A 9 -2.84 12.73 10.28
CA TRP A 9 -4.14 12.12 10.50
C TRP A 9 -5.20 13.19 10.67
N HIS A 10 -6.34 13.02 9.99
CA HIS A 10 -7.49 13.89 10.15
C HIS A 10 -8.72 13.06 10.51
N GLU A 11 -9.63 13.69 11.24
CA GLU A 11 -10.91 13.09 11.58
C GLU A 11 -11.71 12.78 10.30
N ASN A 12 -12.49 11.69 10.33
CA ASN A 12 -13.37 11.27 9.24
C ASN A 12 -12.67 10.84 7.92
N GLU A 13 -11.39 10.48 7.96
CA GLU A 13 -10.70 9.86 6.82
C GLU A 13 -10.97 8.35 6.72
N TYR A 14 -11.15 7.83 5.50
CA TYR A 14 -11.00 6.40 5.22
C TYR A 14 -9.53 6.11 4.91
N VAL A 15 -8.90 5.25 5.73
CA VAL A 15 -7.47 4.98 5.68
C VAL A 15 -7.18 3.49 5.58
N VAL A 16 -6.22 3.12 4.74
CA VAL A 16 -5.52 1.84 4.81
C VAL A 16 -4.12 2.09 5.36
N ALA A 17 -3.79 1.45 6.48
CA ALA A 17 -2.51 1.65 7.17
C ALA A 17 -1.72 0.34 7.26
N PHE A 18 -0.49 0.36 6.76
CA PHE A 18 0.47 -0.72 6.93
C PHE A 18 1.33 -0.41 8.14
N LEU A 19 1.07 -1.09 9.25
CA LEU A 19 1.75 -0.84 10.52
C LEU A 19 3.08 -1.58 10.58
N TYR A 20 4.10 -0.89 11.09
CA TYR A 20 5.36 -1.51 11.49
C TYR A 20 5.21 -2.19 12.86
N HIS A 21 6.15 -3.07 13.21
CA HIS A 21 6.08 -3.75 14.50
C HIS A 21 6.10 -2.74 15.67
N PRO A 22 5.41 -3.05 16.78
CA PRO A 22 5.34 -2.14 17.92
C PRO A 22 6.71 -1.94 18.57
N ALA A 23 7.00 -0.71 18.99
CA ALA A 23 8.21 -0.38 19.71
C ALA A 23 8.25 -1.15 21.05
N ALA A 24 9.29 -1.96 21.27
CA ALA A 24 9.36 -2.89 22.39
C ALA A 24 9.16 -2.27 23.78
N ARG A 25 9.58 -1.00 23.96
CA ARG A 25 9.48 -0.30 25.26
C ARG A 25 8.13 0.36 25.51
N THR A 26 7.47 0.86 24.48
CA THR A 26 6.28 1.73 24.63
C THR A 26 5.01 1.13 24.02
N GLY A 27 5.13 0.09 23.21
CA GLY A 27 4.04 -0.49 22.43
C GLY A 27 3.56 0.39 21.27
N LEU A 28 4.08 1.61 21.12
CA LEU A 28 3.66 2.53 20.08
C LEU A 28 4.06 2.02 18.69
N GLN A 29 3.20 2.24 17.71
CA GLN A 29 3.40 1.84 16.31
C GLN A 29 3.38 3.07 15.40
N THR A 30 4.13 2.97 14.32
CA THR A 30 4.05 3.88 13.17
C THR A 30 3.80 3.05 11.91
N THR A 31 3.44 3.70 10.82
CA THR A 31 3.32 3.02 9.53
C THR A 31 4.69 2.67 8.96
N THR A 32 4.78 1.56 8.25
CA THR A 32 5.98 1.16 7.50
C THR A 32 6.36 2.26 6.51
N GLY A 33 7.63 2.65 6.49
CA GLY A 33 8.10 3.76 5.65
C GLY A 33 7.52 5.12 6.04
N LEU A 34 7.06 5.28 7.29
CA LEU A 34 6.40 6.48 7.80
C LEU A 34 5.18 6.82 6.92
N GLY A 35 5.04 8.04 6.41
CA GLY A 35 3.88 8.39 5.59
C GLY A 35 3.73 7.63 4.27
N GLN A 36 4.68 6.78 3.87
CA GLN A 36 4.49 5.85 2.74
C GLN A 36 3.43 4.78 3.03
N GLY A 37 3.39 4.28 4.27
CA GLY A 37 2.50 3.19 4.68
C GLY A 37 1.10 3.63 5.09
N LYS A 38 0.79 4.93 5.03
CA LYS A 38 -0.57 5.44 5.21
C LYS A 38 -1.17 5.82 3.85
N PHE A 39 -2.30 5.23 3.51
CA PHE A 39 -3.05 5.51 2.30
C PHE A 39 -4.41 6.10 2.65
N VAL A 40 -4.79 7.19 2.00
CA VAL A 40 -6.08 7.87 2.20
C VAL A 40 -6.92 7.70 0.95
N LYS A 41 -8.19 7.35 1.13
CA LYS A 41 -9.18 7.31 0.06
C LYS A 41 -9.75 8.72 -0.18
N VAL A 42 -9.76 9.16 -1.43
CA VAL A 42 -10.43 10.36 -1.91
C VAL A 42 -11.23 9.97 -3.15
N ASN A 43 -12.56 10.13 -3.08
CA ASN A 43 -13.48 9.52 -4.04
C ASN A 43 -13.16 8.02 -4.18
N ASP A 44 -13.10 7.48 -5.40
CA ASP A 44 -12.79 6.05 -5.61
C ASP A 44 -11.29 5.76 -5.75
N HIS A 45 -10.42 6.74 -5.48
CA HIS A 45 -8.97 6.57 -5.56
C HIS A 45 -8.31 6.59 -4.19
N ILE A 46 -7.18 5.89 -4.09
CA ILE A 46 -6.36 5.83 -2.89
C ILE A 46 -4.92 6.23 -3.18
N SER A 47 -4.33 7.01 -2.28
CA SER A 47 -2.93 7.42 -2.38
C SER A 47 -2.28 7.65 -1.01
N ASN A 48 -0.96 7.51 -0.95
CA ASN A 48 -0.17 7.96 0.19
C ASN A 48 0.28 9.43 0.02
N GLN A 49 0.93 9.99 1.05
CA GLN A 49 1.36 11.40 1.04
C GLN A 49 2.38 11.75 -0.05
N PHE A 50 2.95 10.74 -0.71
CA PHE A 50 3.90 10.89 -1.82
C PHE A 50 3.23 10.60 -3.18
N GLY A 51 1.89 10.55 -3.23
CA GLY A 51 1.14 10.31 -4.46
C GLY A 51 1.38 8.94 -5.08
N ASN A 52 1.74 7.93 -4.27
CA ASN A 52 2.13 6.59 -4.72
C ASN A 52 3.38 6.56 -5.61
N ALA A 53 4.22 7.59 -5.57
CA ALA A 53 5.47 7.61 -6.31
C ALA A 53 6.32 6.39 -5.93
N GLY A 54 6.62 5.54 -6.92
CA GLY A 54 7.43 4.34 -6.74
C GLY A 54 6.77 3.21 -5.95
N LEU A 55 5.45 3.27 -5.68
CA LEU A 55 4.75 2.28 -4.85
C LEU A 55 4.94 0.83 -5.31
N PHE A 56 4.90 0.61 -6.63
CA PHE A 56 5.08 -0.69 -7.25
C PHE A 56 6.41 -0.83 -8.01
N ALA A 57 7.36 0.09 -7.76
CA ALA A 57 8.65 0.05 -8.43
C ALA A 57 9.39 -1.25 -8.08
N GLY A 58 9.78 -2.01 -9.10
CA GLY A 58 10.47 -3.28 -8.95
C GLY A 58 9.56 -4.48 -8.70
N VAL A 59 8.24 -4.28 -8.50
CA VAL A 59 7.29 -5.38 -8.33
C VAL A 59 7.03 -6.06 -9.66
N GLN A 60 7.25 -7.37 -9.72
CA GLN A 60 7.02 -8.19 -10.90
C GLN A 60 6.05 -9.33 -10.59
N ALA A 61 5.07 -9.52 -11.46
CA ALA A 61 4.13 -10.63 -11.38
C ALA A 61 4.46 -11.71 -12.40
N ARG A 62 4.39 -12.98 -11.97
CA ARG A 62 4.44 -14.10 -12.91
C ARG A 62 3.20 -14.04 -13.83
N PRO A 63 3.33 -14.30 -15.13
CA PRO A 63 2.20 -14.27 -16.07
C PRO A 63 1.00 -15.10 -15.60
N GLY A 64 -0.19 -14.54 -15.72
CA GLY A 64 -1.45 -15.17 -15.28
C GLY A 64 -1.69 -15.17 -13.77
N THR A 65 -0.79 -14.61 -12.96
CA THR A 65 -0.98 -14.53 -11.50
C THR A 65 -1.96 -13.43 -11.11
N LEU A 66 -1.92 -12.27 -11.80
CA LEU A 66 -2.77 -11.13 -11.49
C LEU A 66 -3.92 -11.00 -12.50
N THR A 67 -5.04 -10.47 -12.06
CA THR A 67 -6.10 -9.99 -12.97
C THR A 67 -5.61 -8.77 -13.77
N ALA A 68 -6.34 -8.41 -14.84
CA ALA A 68 -5.96 -7.26 -15.67
C ALA A 68 -5.95 -5.93 -14.89
N SER A 69 -6.90 -5.73 -13.96
CA SER A 69 -6.95 -4.54 -13.11
C SER A 69 -5.79 -4.50 -12.11
N GLU A 70 -5.47 -5.63 -11.47
CA GLU A 70 -4.34 -5.74 -10.55
C GLU A 70 -3.00 -5.55 -11.26
N GLN A 71 -2.84 -6.10 -12.46
CA GLN A 71 -1.65 -5.92 -13.29
C GLN A 71 -1.48 -4.45 -13.73
N ALA A 72 -2.59 -3.73 -13.99
CA ALA A 72 -2.55 -2.31 -14.33
C ALA A 72 -2.02 -1.45 -13.17
N LEU A 73 -2.28 -1.83 -11.92
CA LEU A 73 -1.75 -1.11 -10.75
C LEU A 73 -0.23 -1.09 -10.72
N LEU A 74 0.42 -2.19 -11.10
CA LEU A 74 1.89 -2.27 -11.09
C LEU A 74 2.55 -1.26 -12.02
N ASN A 75 1.81 -0.76 -13.03
CA ASN A 75 2.28 0.25 -13.97
C ASN A 75 1.84 1.68 -13.61
N SER A 76 1.09 1.87 -12.52
CA SER A 76 0.58 3.17 -12.11
C SER A 76 1.69 4.08 -11.56
N LYS A 77 1.50 5.40 -11.70
CA LYS A 77 2.42 6.45 -11.23
C LYS A 77 1.75 7.48 -10.32
N GLY A 78 0.57 7.16 -9.79
CA GLY A 78 -0.30 8.12 -9.11
C GLY A 78 -1.35 7.44 -8.23
N PRO A 79 -2.40 8.18 -7.81
CA PRO A 79 -3.57 7.60 -7.15
C PRO A 79 -4.13 6.44 -7.97
N VAL A 80 -4.58 5.40 -7.27
CA VAL A 80 -5.11 4.18 -7.90
C VAL A 80 -6.52 3.87 -7.42
N GLU A 81 -7.30 3.18 -8.24
CA GLU A 81 -8.64 2.72 -7.88
C GLU A 81 -8.63 1.86 -6.61
N VAL A 82 -9.47 2.22 -5.63
CA VAL A 82 -9.53 1.60 -4.29
C VAL A 82 -9.86 0.12 -4.40
N GLU A 83 -10.84 -0.24 -5.23
CA GLU A 83 -11.29 -1.64 -5.35
C GLU A 83 -10.20 -2.53 -5.96
N ALA A 84 -9.50 -2.03 -6.99
CA ALA A 84 -8.37 -2.75 -7.56
C ALA A 84 -7.24 -2.91 -6.54
N PHE A 85 -6.90 -1.84 -5.81
CA PHE A 85 -5.87 -1.87 -4.77
C PHE A 85 -6.21 -2.90 -3.67
N MET A 86 -7.43 -2.87 -3.16
CA MET A 86 -7.89 -3.81 -2.14
C MET A 86 -8.02 -5.24 -2.67
N SER A 87 -8.38 -5.42 -3.94
CA SER A 87 -8.35 -6.74 -4.60
C SER A 87 -6.94 -7.31 -4.58
N LEU A 88 -5.94 -6.54 -5.05
CA LEU A 88 -4.55 -6.96 -5.06
C LEU A 88 -4.08 -7.35 -3.66
N LEU A 89 -4.35 -6.53 -2.64
CA LEU A 89 -3.94 -6.84 -1.26
C LEU A 89 -4.55 -8.16 -0.75
N ARG A 90 -5.86 -8.36 -0.96
CA ARG A 90 -6.53 -9.60 -0.57
C ARG A 90 -5.95 -10.80 -1.30
N HIS A 91 -5.72 -10.67 -2.60
CA HIS A 91 -5.15 -11.72 -3.44
C HIS A 91 -3.73 -12.10 -2.97
N VAL A 92 -2.87 -11.10 -2.75
CA VAL A 92 -1.49 -11.30 -2.25
C VAL A 92 -1.47 -12.05 -0.93
N VAL A 93 -2.32 -11.65 0.02
CA VAL A 93 -2.37 -12.26 1.35
C VAL A 93 -2.99 -13.66 1.30
N LYS A 94 -4.14 -13.81 0.63
CA LYS A 94 -4.89 -15.08 0.59
C LYS A 94 -4.09 -16.17 -0.10
N ASP A 95 -3.47 -15.84 -1.23
CA ASP A 95 -2.80 -16.83 -2.08
C ASP A 95 -1.29 -16.87 -1.82
N GLN A 96 -0.80 -16.11 -0.83
CA GLN A 96 0.60 -16.11 -0.40
C GLN A 96 1.55 -15.82 -1.57
N LEU A 97 1.21 -14.82 -2.39
CA LEU A 97 1.86 -14.59 -3.69
C LEU A 97 3.35 -14.28 -3.58
N ILE A 98 3.80 -13.74 -2.45
CA ILE A 98 5.23 -13.52 -2.20
C ILE A 98 5.93 -14.83 -1.85
N GLN A 99 5.34 -15.64 -0.96
CA GLN A 99 5.95 -16.91 -0.53
C GLN A 99 5.97 -17.95 -1.66
N ASN A 100 4.96 -17.95 -2.52
CA ASN A 100 4.85 -18.89 -3.63
C ASN A 100 5.53 -18.41 -4.93
N GLY A 101 6.14 -17.23 -4.91
CA GLY A 101 6.85 -16.65 -6.06
C GLY A 101 5.97 -16.10 -7.18
N GLY A 102 4.67 -15.91 -6.94
CA GLY A 102 3.74 -15.22 -7.83
C GLY A 102 4.05 -13.73 -7.99
N LEU A 103 4.55 -13.09 -6.92
CA LEU A 103 5.08 -11.74 -6.90
C LEU A 103 6.53 -11.72 -6.40
N LYS A 104 7.35 -10.82 -6.96
CA LYS A 104 8.71 -10.51 -6.52
C LYS A 104 8.94 -9.01 -6.47
#